data_AF-A0A7S0WEA1-F1
#
_entry.id   AF-A0A7S0WEA1-F1
#
_cell.length_a   1.000
_cell.length_b   1.000
_cell.length_c   1.000
_cell.angle_alpha   90.00
_cell.angle_beta   90.00
_cell.angle_gamma   90.00
#
_symmetry.space_group_name_H-M   'P 1'
#
loop_
_entity.id
_entity.type
_entity.pdbx_description
1 polymer ?
#
loop_
_entity_poly.entity_id
_entity_poly.type
_entity_poly.pdbx_seq_one_letter_code
_entity_poly.pdbx_strand_id
1 'polypeptide(L)'
;YIYDCDIIQKKTPPAWRSKAARLIGAKCSLMARVDAFGESADGSTGRKFAEEITKKIEKWQEPPPARTAKPLAAPGVEQKKRRGGRRARALKERYGISDMRKAANRVNFNEAEEEVGYEGEG
;
A
#
# COMPACT_ATOMS: atom_id res chain seq x y z
N TYR A 1 13.37 -29.38 11.56
CA TYR A 1 13.85 -30.02 10.31
C TYR A 1 13.61 -29.18 9.05
N ILE A 2 12.44 -28.59 8.79
CA ILE A 2 12.27 -27.75 7.57
C ILE A 2 13.14 -26.48 7.63
N TYR A 3 13.18 -25.81 8.79
CA TYR A 3 13.89 -24.54 8.95
C TYR A 3 15.41 -24.68 8.73
N ASP A 4 15.97 -25.84 9.04
CA ASP A 4 17.41 -26.11 9.01
C ASP A 4 17.92 -26.49 7.61
N CYS A 5 17.04 -26.52 6.60
CA CYS A 5 17.43 -26.89 5.25
C CYS A 5 18.34 -25.83 4.59
N ASP A 6 19.19 -26.30 3.68
CA ASP A 6 20.16 -25.47 2.97
C ASP A 6 19.52 -24.30 2.21
N ILE A 7 18.30 -24.48 1.68
CA ILE A 7 17.57 -23.43 0.94
C ILE A 7 17.25 -22.25 1.87
N ILE A 8 16.91 -22.51 3.12
CA ILE A 8 16.55 -21.46 4.10
C ILE A 8 17.81 -20.86 4.72
N GLN A 9 18.76 -21.69 5.12
CA GLN A 9 19.95 -21.22 5.86
C GLN A 9 20.96 -20.52 4.95
N LYS A 10 21.25 -21.10 3.77
CA LYS A 10 22.30 -20.60 2.87
C LYS A 10 21.76 -19.66 1.79
N LYS A 11 20.60 -19.97 1.18
CA LYS A 11 20.10 -19.23 0.00
C LYS A 11 19.09 -18.11 0.32
N THR A 12 18.44 -18.13 1.48
CA THR A 12 17.39 -17.17 1.83
C THR A 12 17.87 -16.14 2.86
N PRO A 13 17.73 -14.82 2.58
CA PRO A 13 18.04 -13.79 3.57
C PRO A 13 17.19 -13.93 4.85
N PRO A 14 17.73 -13.57 6.03
CA PRO A 14 17.05 -13.77 7.32
C PRO A 14 15.60 -13.28 7.38
N ALA A 15 15.30 -12.12 6.79
CA ALA A 15 13.97 -11.52 6.77
C ALA A 15 12.91 -12.40 6.07
N TRP A 16 13.33 -13.22 5.10
CA TRP A 16 12.42 -14.05 4.29
C TRP A 16 12.34 -15.50 4.77
N ARG A 17 13.18 -15.93 5.72
CA ARG A 17 13.29 -17.34 6.16
C ARG A 17 11.98 -17.92 6.67
N SER A 18 11.24 -17.18 7.50
CA SER A 18 9.94 -17.66 8.03
C SER A 18 8.87 -17.80 6.95
N LYS A 19 8.93 -16.97 5.90
CA LYS A 19 8.02 -17.05 4.74
C LYS A 19 8.42 -18.21 3.82
N ALA A 20 9.72 -18.40 3.60
CA ALA A 20 10.27 -19.52 2.84
C ALA A 20 9.99 -20.87 3.52
N ALA A 21 10.11 -20.97 4.84
CA ALA A 21 9.80 -22.19 5.60
C ALA A 21 8.36 -22.67 5.37
N ARG A 22 7.39 -21.73 5.38
CA ARG A 22 5.98 -22.03 5.08
C ARG A 22 5.78 -22.50 3.64
N LEU A 23 6.44 -21.84 2.67
CA LEU A 23 6.39 -22.24 1.27
C LEU A 23 6.95 -23.64 1.05
N ILE A 24 8.12 -23.94 1.63
CA ILE A 24 8.78 -25.23 1.52
C ILE A 24 7.94 -26.31 2.20
N GLY A 25 7.40 -26.07 3.39
CA GLY A 25 6.51 -27.03 4.07
C GLY A 25 5.27 -27.38 3.24
N ALA A 26 4.64 -26.38 2.60
CA ALA A 26 3.49 -26.58 1.72
C ALA A 26 3.85 -27.38 0.45
N LYS A 27 5.02 -27.16 -0.14
CA LYS A 27 5.47 -27.93 -1.31
C LYS A 27 5.94 -29.34 -0.92
N CYS A 28 6.57 -29.49 0.24
CA CYS A 28 7.01 -30.77 0.78
C CYS A 28 5.83 -31.72 1.04
N SER A 29 4.70 -31.22 1.55
CA SER A 29 3.51 -32.06 1.74
C SER A 29 2.87 -32.51 0.43
N LEU A 30 2.99 -31.72 -0.65
CA LEU A 30 2.57 -32.15 -1.98
C LEU A 30 3.50 -33.21 -2.56
N MET A 31 4.82 -33.01 -2.45
CA MET A 31 5.81 -33.99 -2.91
C MET A 31 5.68 -35.33 -2.18
N ALA A 32 5.48 -35.30 -0.85
CA ALA A 32 5.27 -36.52 -0.06
C ALA A 32 4.09 -37.37 -0.56
N ARG A 33 3.06 -36.76 -1.15
CA ARG A 33 1.95 -37.49 -1.77
C ARG A 33 2.37 -38.12 -3.10
N VAL A 34 3.05 -37.35 -3.94
CA VAL A 34 3.58 -37.85 -5.24
C VAL A 34 4.50 -39.04 -5.01
N ASP A 35 5.39 -38.96 -4.02
CA ASP A 35 6.30 -40.04 -3.64
C ASP A 35 5.56 -41.26 -3.10
N ALA A 36 4.49 -41.07 -2.31
CA ALA A 36 3.68 -42.16 -1.78
C ALA A 36 2.97 -42.98 -2.87
N PHE A 37 2.56 -42.34 -3.98
CA PHE A 37 1.96 -43.01 -5.13
C PHE A 37 2.99 -43.46 -6.19
N GLY A 38 4.27 -43.08 -6.04
CA GLY A 38 5.34 -43.46 -6.96
C GLY A 38 5.20 -42.88 -8.37
N GLU A 39 4.41 -41.82 -8.56
CA GLU A 39 4.05 -41.28 -9.88
C GLU A 39 5.22 -40.62 -10.63
N SER A 40 6.31 -40.27 -9.93
CA SER A 40 7.49 -39.59 -10.49
C SER A 40 8.79 -40.20 -9.97
N ALA A 41 9.04 -41.47 -10.32
CA ALA A 41 10.28 -42.17 -9.97
C ALA A 41 11.56 -41.51 -10.53
N ASP A 42 11.42 -40.70 -11.58
CA ASP A 42 12.48 -39.90 -12.20
C ASP A 42 12.88 -38.65 -11.38
N GLY A 43 12.07 -38.28 -10.38
CA GLY A 43 12.26 -37.08 -9.57
C GLY A 43 12.05 -35.77 -10.32
N SER A 44 11.46 -35.79 -11.52
CA SER A 44 11.25 -34.58 -12.32
C SER A 44 10.29 -33.60 -11.65
N THR A 45 9.26 -34.10 -10.97
CA THR A 45 8.32 -33.30 -10.19
C THR A 45 9.00 -32.57 -9.02
N GLY A 46 9.87 -33.27 -8.28
CA GLY A 46 10.65 -32.68 -7.18
C GLY A 46 11.58 -31.56 -7.65
N ARG A 47 12.26 -31.75 -8.79
CA ARG A 47 13.13 -30.73 -9.39
C ARG A 47 12.34 -29.47 -9.80
N LYS A 48 11.18 -29.66 -10.43
CA LYS A 48 10.26 -28.55 -10.79
C LYS A 48 9.85 -27.76 -9.55
N PHE A 49 9.48 -28.43 -8.45
CA PHE A 49 9.11 -27.72 -7.22
C PHE A 49 10.29 -27.00 -6.57
N ALA A 50 11.50 -27.56 -6.62
CA ALA A 50 12.70 -26.89 -6.12
C ALA A 50 13.01 -25.60 -6.90
N GLU A 51 12.87 -25.64 -8.23
CA GLU A 51 13.01 -24.47 -9.10
C GLU A 51 11.93 -23.42 -8.80
N GLU A 52 10.67 -23.83 -8.66
CA GLU A 52 9.56 -22.94 -8.31
C GLU A 52 9.77 -22.24 -6.95
N ILE A 53 10.26 -22.97 -5.95
CA ILE A 53 10.56 -22.43 -4.62
C ILE A 53 11.65 -21.37 -4.75
N THR A 54 12.74 -21.69 -5.45
CA THR A 54 13.88 -20.79 -5.63
C THR A 54 13.45 -19.51 -6.34
N LYS A 55 12.72 -19.63 -7.46
CA LYS A 55 12.19 -18.50 -8.23
C LYS A 55 11.25 -17.60 -7.42
N LYS A 56 10.43 -18.18 -6.53
CA LYS A 56 9.55 -17.40 -5.63
C LYS A 56 10.33 -16.62 -4.59
N ILE A 57 11.39 -17.21 -4.03
CA ILE A 57 12.24 -16.56 -3.04
C ILE A 57 13.03 -15.42 -3.68
N GLU A 58 13.54 -15.60 -4.90
CA GLU A 58 14.18 -14.55 -5.68
C GLU A 58 13.20 -13.41 -5.98
N LYS A 59 11.99 -13.73 -6.43
CA LYS A 59 10.96 -12.73 -6.71
C LYS A 59 10.56 -11.88 -5.49
N TRP A 60 10.63 -12.43 -4.27
CA TRP A 60 10.36 -11.64 -3.06
C TRP A 60 11.46 -10.62 -2.74
N GLN A 61 12.67 -10.84 -3.25
CA GLN A 61 13.80 -9.93 -3.04
C GLN A 61 13.82 -8.80 -4.07
N GLU A 62 13.08 -8.93 -5.17
CA GLU A 62 12.94 -7.87 -6.15
C GLU A 62 12.33 -6.62 -5.49
N PRO A 63 12.92 -5.43 -5.71
CA PRO A 63 12.36 -4.20 -5.18
C PRO A 63 10.95 -3.99 -5.74
N PRO A 64 10.03 -3.42 -4.94
CA PRO A 64 8.69 -3.11 -5.45
C PRO A 64 8.82 -2.17 -6.66
N PRO A 65 7.95 -2.33 -7.67
CA PRO A 65 7.98 -1.46 -8.84
C PRO A 65 7.81 0.00 -8.39
N ALA A 66 8.58 0.90 -9.01
CA ALA A 66 8.53 2.31 -8.69
C ALA A 66 7.09 2.83 -8.81
N ARG A 67 6.64 3.59 -7.80
CA ARG A 67 5.33 4.24 -7.86
C ARG A 67 5.37 5.26 -8.99
N THR A 68 4.69 4.96 -10.09
CA THR A 68 4.44 5.97 -11.12
C THR A 68 3.51 7.02 -10.55
N ALA A 69 3.83 8.30 -10.79
CA ALA A 69 2.93 9.39 -10.43
C ALA A 69 1.63 9.21 -11.21
N LYS A 70 0.54 8.90 -10.51
CA LYS A 70 -0.78 8.93 -11.13
C LYS A 70 -1.01 10.37 -11.58
N PRO A 71 -1.36 10.61 -12.86
CA PRO A 71 -1.66 11.96 -13.29
C PRO A 71 -2.78 12.51 -12.41
N LEU A 72 -2.71 13.80 -12.09
CA LEU A 72 -3.80 14.47 -11.43
C LEU A 72 -5.08 14.29 -12.26
N ALA A 73 -6.23 14.25 -11.59
CA ALA A 73 -7.49 14.27 -12.29
C ALA A 73 -7.56 15.51 -13.20
N ALA A 74 -8.09 15.34 -14.41
CA ALA A 74 -8.20 16.43 -15.37
C ALA A 74 -8.94 17.62 -14.71
N PRO A 75 -8.39 18.84 -14.80
CA PRO A 75 -9.04 20.02 -14.25
C PRO A 75 -10.42 20.21 -14.92
N GLY A 76 -11.44 20.58 -14.12
CA GLY A 76 -12.79 20.86 -14.60
C GLY A 76 -13.76 19.66 -14.63
N VAL A 77 -13.28 18.42 -14.44
CA VAL A 77 -14.14 17.23 -14.37
C VAL A 77 -14.51 16.92 -12.92
N GLU A 78 -15.09 17.89 -12.21
CA GLU A 78 -15.61 17.64 -10.87
C GLU A 78 -17.05 17.13 -10.95
N GLN A 79 -17.27 15.87 -10.56
CA GLN A 79 -18.63 15.36 -10.45
C GLN A 79 -19.35 16.09 -9.32
N LYS A 80 -20.40 16.85 -9.65
CA LYS A 80 -21.23 17.56 -8.68
C LYS A 80 -21.74 16.58 -7.62
N LYS A 81 -21.38 16.82 -6.35
CA LYS A 81 -21.93 16.06 -5.22
C LYS A 81 -23.42 16.39 -5.06
N ARG A 82 -24.29 15.53 -5.59
CA ARG A 82 -25.75 15.76 -5.63
C ARG A 82 -26.48 15.48 -4.31
N ARG A 83 -25.83 14.86 -3.33
CA ARG A 83 -26.47 14.44 -2.07
C ARG A 83 -25.99 15.30 -0.90
N GLY A 84 -26.94 15.97 -0.26
CA GLY A 84 -26.76 16.57 1.06
C GLY A 84 -26.84 15.53 2.18
N GLY A 85 -26.89 16.00 3.44
CA GLY A 85 -27.13 15.16 4.61
C GLY A 85 -26.07 15.28 5.69
N ARG A 86 -26.15 14.41 6.71
CA ARG A 86 -25.32 14.48 7.92
C ARG A 86 -23.82 14.49 7.63
N ARG A 87 -23.34 13.62 6.73
CA ARG A 87 -21.91 13.55 6.35
C ARG A 87 -21.44 14.82 5.62
N ALA A 88 -22.28 15.38 4.74
CA ALA A 88 -21.95 16.62 4.04
C ALA A 88 -21.91 17.83 5.00
N ARG A 89 -22.81 17.87 6.00
CA ARG A 89 -22.83 18.91 7.03
C ARG A 89 -21.59 18.83 7.94
N ALA A 90 -21.27 17.64 8.45
CA ALA A 90 -20.07 17.42 9.27
C ALA A 90 -18.77 17.75 8.52
N LEU A 91 -18.68 17.47 7.22
CA LEU A 91 -17.52 17.84 6.40
C LEU A 91 -17.40 19.37 6.27
N LYS A 92 -18.51 20.07 6.03
CA LYS A 92 -18.55 21.54 5.95
C LYS A 92 -18.25 22.19 7.29
N GLU A 93 -18.65 21.59 8.41
CA GLU A 93 -18.30 22.07 9.76
C GLU A 93 -16.81 21.86 10.05
N ARG A 94 -16.26 20.69 9.70
CA ARG A 94 -14.85 20.35 9.94
C ARG A 94 -13.86 21.21 9.14
N TYR A 95 -14.20 21.48 7.88
CA TYR A 95 -13.35 22.27 6.97
C TYR A 95 -13.87 23.70 6.78
N GLY A 96 -14.92 24.07 7.50
CA GLY A 96 -15.51 25.40 7.46
C GLY A 96 -14.63 26.41 8.15
N ILE A 97 -14.68 27.65 7.66
CA ILE A 97 -14.05 28.79 8.33
C ILE A 97 -14.70 28.94 9.72
N SER A 98 -13.88 29.11 10.76
CA SER A 98 -14.35 29.35 12.13
C SER A 98 -15.22 30.60 12.17
N ASP A 99 -16.20 30.64 13.08
CA ASP A 99 -17.12 31.79 13.17
C ASP A 99 -16.40 33.08 13.56
N MET A 100 -15.32 32.98 14.33
CA MET A 100 -14.41 34.10 14.63
C MET A 100 -13.78 34.68 13.36
N ARG A 101 -13.33 33.84 12.43
CA ARG A 101 -12.73 34.29 11.16
C ARG A 101 -13.78 34.83 10.17
N LYS A 102 -15.01 34.33 10.24
CA LYS A 102 -16.14 34.95 9.51
C LYS A 102 -16.50 36.33 10.07
N ALA A 103 -16.42 36.51 11.38
CA ALA A 103 -16.70 37.79 12.04
C ALA A 103 -15.60 38.82 11.75
N ALA A 104 -14.33 38.40 11.73
CA ALA A 104 -13.20 39.26 11.37
C ALA A 104 -13.24 39.74 9.90
N ASN A 105 -13.85 38.95 9.00
CA ASN A 105 -14.03 39.34 7.59
C ASN A 105 -15.33 40.14 7.35
N ARG A 106 -15.97 40.69 8.39
CA ARG A 106 -17.12 41.60 8.23
C ARG A 106 -16.60 43.03 8.17
N VAL A 107 -16.98 43.73 7.11
CA VAL A 107 -16.71 45.15 6.90
C VAL A 107 -17.99 45.94 7.17
N ASN A 108 -17.89 47.05 7.90
CA ASN A 108 -19.05 47.90 8.19
C ASN A 108 -19.36 48.80 6.98
N PHE A 109 -20.63 48.82 6.58
CA PHE A 109 -21.05 49.63 5.44
C PHE A 109 -21.14 51.11 5.83
N ASN A 110 -20.56 52.01 5.02
CA ASN A 110 -20.48 53.46 5.26
C ASN A 110 -19.67 53.90 6.49
N GLU A 111 -18.92 53.00 7.12
CA GLU A 111 -17.90 53.37 8.11
C GLU A 111 -16.53 53.23 7.46
N ALA A 112 -15.69 54.25 7.57
CA ALA A 112 -14.31 54.17 7.10
C ALA A 112 -13.55 53.18 8.00
N GLU A 113 -12.92 52.18 7.40
CA GLU A 113 -12.08 51.24 8.13
C GLU A 113 -10.82 51.96 8.62
N GLU A 114 -10.34 51.61 9.82
CA GLU A 114 -9.01 52.01 10.25
C GLU A 114 -7.99 51.30 9.35
N GLU A 115 -7.39 52.05 8.41
CA GLU A 115 -6.27 51.56 7.61
C GLU A 115 -5.06 51.36 8.52
N VAL A 116 -4.91 50.16 9.07
CA VAL A 116 -3.64 49.71 9.60
C VAL A 116 -2.79 49.30 8.40
N GLY A 117 -2.09 50.27 7.83
CA GLY A 117 -1.16 50.05 6.72
C GLY A 117 -0.16 48.96 7.10
N TYR A 118 -0.30 47.79 6.50
CA TYR A 118 0.70 46.73 6.60
C TYR A 118 1.60 46.86 5.37
N GLU A 119 2.64 47.70 5.47
CA GLU A 119 3.82 47.54 4.63
C GLU A 119 4.51 46.23 5.07
N GLY A 120 4.06 45.12 4.50
CA GLY A 120 4.68 43.82 4.65
C GLY A 120 5.11 43.32 3.28
N GLU A 121 6.39 43.48 2.96
CA GLU A 121 7.04 42.68 1.92
C GLU A 121 6.85 41.19 2.24
N GLY A 122 6.32 40.44 1.27
CA GLY A 122 6.10 39.00 1.34
C GLY A 122 5.42 38.47 0.09
#